data_AF-A0A9W9XJM7-F1
#
_entry.id   AF-A0A9W9XJM7-F1
#
_cell.length_a   1.000
_cell.length_b   1.000
_cell.length_c   1.000
_cell.angle_alpha   90.00
_cell.angle_beta   90.00
_cell.angle_gamma   90.00
#
_symmetry.space_group_name_H-M   'P 1'
#
loop_
_entity.id
_entity.type
_entity.pdbx_description
1 polymer ?
#
loop_
_entity_poly.entity_id
_entity_poly.type
_entity_poly.pdbx_seq_one_letter_code
_entity_poly.pdbx_strand_id
1 'polypeptide(L)'
;MENIDRKIRVYSLPGVTSTRCFRKLYGVIDNSTIVLEWLDTTLAELRYKPNDIGTHSLIASVIRAAITSCVVLVGSKYLNIGNILPFSIGSDSITAKVGDLGLVVPVGEPINAQPYAMRAPEGFLGQACAEWSQVWAEEGIKTVEMSNQLRDLLRLMLIHNPDKRSSASSVLASREPQDLENLVSV
;
A
#
# COMPACT_ATOMS: atom_id res chain seq x y z
N MET A 1 -5.92 -22.72 9.85
CA MET A 1 -4.78 -22.44 10.77
C MET A 1 -4.06 -21.14 10.41
N GLU A 2 -4.65 -20.21 9.65
CA GLU A 2 -3.81 -19.60 8.60
C GLU A 2 -3.44 -18.13 8.70
N ASN A 3 -4.11 -17.28 9.49
CA ASN A 3 -3.92 -15.83 9.28
C ASN A 3 -2.77 -15.23 10.10
N ILE A 4 -2.58 -15.64 11.36
CA ILE A 4 -1.55 -15.05 12.23
C ILE A 4 -0.14 -15.59 11.92
N ASP A 5 -0.01 -16.89 11.66
CA ASP A 5 1.26 -17.48 11.23
C ASP A 5 1.73 -16.88 9.91
N ARG A 6 0.81 -16.67 8.97
CA ARG A 6 1.10 -15.96 7.70
C ARG A 6 1.56 -14.53 7.97
N LYS A 7 0.86 -13.80 8.84
CA LYS A 7 1.21 -12.43 9.22
C LYS A 7 2.61 -12.37 9.84
N ILE A 8 2.95 -13.26 10.77
CA ILE A 8 4.28 -13.35 11.39
C ILE A 8 5.36 -13.63 10.35
N ARG A 9 5.12 -14.61 9.46
CA ARG A 9 6.07 -14.95 8.38
C ARG A 9 6.36 -13.76 7.48
N VAL A 10 5.33 -13.04 7.05
CA VAL A 10 5.48 -11.88 6.17
C VAL A 10 6.20 -10.74 6.89
N TYR A 11 5.86 -10.47 8.16
CA TYR A 11 6.60 -9.49 8.97
C TYR A 11 8.06 -9.85 9.19
N SER A 12 8.42 -11.13 9.11
CA SER A 12 9.79 -11.61 9.29
C SER A 12 10.61 -11.60 8.00
N LEU A 13 10.02 -11.23 6.84
CA LEU A 13 10.77 -11.15 5.59
C LEU A 13 11.88 -10.08 5.68
N PRO A 14 13.09 -10.34 5.16
CA PRO A 14 14.20 -9.37 5.23
C PRO A 14 13.86 -7.99 4.63
N GLY A 15 13.13 -7.96 3.51
CA GLY A 15 12.68 -6.71 2.91
C GLY A 15 11.66 -5.95 3.77
N VAL A 16 10.74 -6.68 4.40
CA VAL A 16 9.68 -6.10 5.26
C VAL A 16 10.28 -5.55 6.56
N THR A 17 11.18 -6.31 7.21
CA THR A 17 11.83 -5.90 8.47
C THR A 17 12.77 -4.70 8.31
N SER A 18 13.42 -4.56 7.15
CA SER A 18 14.40 -3.49 6.90
C SER A 18 13.80 -2.19 6.37
N THR A 19 12.57 -2.22 5.83
CA THR A 19 11.96 -1.05 5.16
C THR A 19 11.03 -0.28 6.09
N ARG A 20 11.10 1.06 6.06
CA ARG A 20 10.29 1.94 6.93
C ARG A 20 8.79 1.98 6.60
N CYS A 21 8.41 1.59 5.38
CA CYS A 21 7.02 1.62 4.93
C CYS A 21 6.15 0.51 5.54
N PHE A 22 6.72 -0.41 6.32
CA PHE A 22 5.96 -1.42 7.06
C PHE A 22 5.92 -1.08 8.55
N ARG A 23 4.78 -1.36 9.17
CA ARG A 23 4.62 -1.35 10.62
C ARG A 23 5.60 -2.37 11.23
N LYS A 24 6.33 -2.01 12.29
CA LYS A 24 7.28 -2.97 12.91
C LYS A 24 6.56 -4.05 13.70
N LEU A 25 7.06 -5.28 13.63
CA LEU A 25 6.76 -6.36 14.57
C LEU A 25 7.83 -6.34 15.69
N TYR A 26 7.42 -6.09 16.92
CA TYR A 26 8.31 -6.08 18.09
C TYR A 26 8.45 -7.46 18.73
N GLY A 27 7.42 -8.31 18.64
CA GLY A 27 7.48 -9.65 19.20
C GLY A 27 6.19 -10.45 19.00
N VAL A 28 6.29 -11.73 19.29
CA VAL A 28 5.17 -12.68 19.36
C VAL A 28 5.05 -13.11 20.82
N ILE A 29 3.89 -12.90 21.43
CA ILE A 29 3.64 -13.27 22.82
C ILE A 29 3.21 -14.74 22.89
N ASP A 30 2.29 -15.12 22.00
CA ASP A 30 1.75 -16.48 21.89
C ASP A 30 1.21 -16.73 20.46
N ASN A 31 0.61 -17.90 20.23
CA ASN A 31 0.10 -18.33 18.92
C ASN A 31 -1.10 -17.51 18.39
N SER A 32 -1.60 -16.56 19.17
CA SER A 32 -2.74 -15.69 18.83
C SER A 32 -2.45 -14.20 19.03
N THR A 33 -1.27 -13.85 19.55
CA THR A 33 -0.97 -12.47 19.99
C THR A 33 0.40 -12.03 19.50
N ILE A 34 0.42 -10.91 18.75
CA ILE A 34 1.63 -10.24 18.28
C ILE A 34 1.67 -8.80 18.75
N VAL A 35 2.89 -8.28 18.96
CA VAL A 35 3.15 -6.89 19.34
C VAL A 35 3.63 -6.12 18.13
N LEU A 36 2.84 -5.15 17.68
CA LEU A 36 3.16 -4.30 16.54
C LEU A 36 3.38 -2.84 16.99
N GLU A 37 4.18 -2.10 16.24
CA GLU A 37 4.40 -0.66 16.40
C GLU A 37 3.09 0.11 16.52
N TRP A 38 2.91 0.95 17.53
CA TRP A 38 1.69 1.75 17.64
C TRP A 38 1.65 2.85 16.57
N LEU A 39 0.48 3.09 15.97
CA LEU A 39 0.22 4.16 14.99
C LEU A 39 -1.10 4.82 15.39
N ASP A 40 -1.18 6.14 15.24
CA ASP A 40 -2.24 6.95 15.87
C ASP A 40 -3.61 6.79 15.21
N THR A 41 -3.65 6.48 13.90
CA THR A 41 -4.91 6.40 13.15
C THR A 41 -4.78 5.57 11.85
N THR A 42 -5.88 5.40 11.12
CA THR A 42 -5.94 4.71 9.83
C THR A 42 -6.55 5.57 8.74
N LEU A 43 -6.31 5.24 7.46
CA LEU A 43 -6.91 5.96 6.33
C LEU A 43 -8.45 5.96 6.38
N ALA A 44 -9.05 4.93 6.97
CA ALA A 44 -10.50 4.83 7.11
C ALA A 44 -11.10 5.85 8.11
N GLU A 45 -10.30 6.31 9.07
CA GLU A 45 -10.72 7.27 10.11
C GLU A 45 -10.44 8.72 9.72
N LEU A 46 -9.61 8.94 8.69
CA LEU A 46 -9.26 10.28 8.25
C LEU A 46 -10.46 10.95 7.57
N ARG A 47 -10.80 12.15 8.05
CA ARG A 47 -11.71 13.05 7.34
C ARG A 47 -10.93 13.85 6.31
N TYR A 48 -11.25 13.64 5.04
CA TYR A 48 -10.69 14.42 3.95
C TYR A 48 -11.01 15.92 4.10
N LYS A 49 -9.99 16.77 4.00
CA LYS A 49 -10.12 18.23 3.96
C LYS A 49 -9.34 18.78 2.75
N PRO A 50 -10.00 19.18 1.65
CA PRO A 50 -9.33 19.54 0.39
C PRO A 50 -8.40 20.74 0.49
N ASN A 51 -8.69 21.67 1.40
CA ASN A 51 -7.94 22.91 1.57
C ASN A 51 -6.87 22.82 2.68
N ASP A 52 -6.60 21.62 3.20
CA ASP A 52 -5.64 21.38 4.26
C ASP A 52 -4.35 20.80 3.66
N ILE A 53 -3.25 21.55 3.73
CA ILE A 53 -1.93 21.13 3.26
C ILE A 53 -1.53 19.78 3.89
N GLY A 54 -1.88 19.56 5.17
CA GLY A 54 -1.60 18.30 5.87
C GLY A 54 -2.32 17.09 5.26
N THR A 55 -3.50 17.30 4.66
CA THR A 55 -4.22 16.25 3.95
C THR A 55 -3.47 15.79 2.69
N HIS A 56 -2.88 16.72 1.94
CA HIS A 56 -2.04 16.37 0.78
C HIS A 56 -0.75 15.67 1.21
N SER A 57 -0.14 16.09 2.33
CA SER A 57 1.11 15.48 2.83
C SER A 57 0.88 14.03 3.23
N LEU A 58 -0.27 13.80 3.83
CA LEU A 58 -0.71 12.48 4.20
C LEU A 58 -0.97 11.60 2.98
N ILE A 59 -1.71 12.08 1.99
CA ILE A 59 -1.97 11.31 0.77
C ILE A 59 -0.66 10.93 0.06
N ALA A 60 0.26 11.89 -0.09
CA ALA A 60 1.57 11.63 -0.67
C ALA A 60 2.34 10.55 0.10
N SER A 61 2.35 10.65 1.43
CA SER A 61 2.99 9.66 2.31
C SER A 61 2.37 8.28 2.20
N VAL A 62 1.03 8.20 2.16
CA VAL A 62 0.25 6.96 2.02
C VAL A 62 0.58 6.27 0.70
N ILE A 63 0.54 7.01 -0.41
CA ILE A 63 0.83 6.46 -1.74
C ILE A 63 2.29 5.99 -1.83
N ARG A 64 3.22 6.77 -1.29
CA ARG A 64 4.63 6.38 -1.22
C ARG A 64 4.84 5.09 -0.44
N ALA A 65 4.22 4.98 0.74
CA ALA A 65 4.31 3.79 1.56
C ALA A 65 3.71 2.57 0.84
N ALA A 66 2.55 2.74 0.20
CA ALA A 66 1.88 1.71 -0.59
C ALA A 66 2.76 1.21 -1.75
N ILE A 67 3.21 2.11 -2.63
CA ILE A 67 4.06 1.73 -3.79
C ILE A 67 5.36 1.08 -3.33
N THR A 68 6.03 1.65 -2.33
CA THR A 68 7.28 1.09 -1.79
C THR A 68 7.04 -0.32 -1.24
N SER A 69 5.91 -0.54 -0.55
CA SER A 69 5.56 -1.85 -0.03
C SER A 69 5.36 -2.89 -1.14
N CYS A 70 4.72 -2.50 -2.25
CA CYS A 70 4.54 -3.36 -3.42
C CYS A 70 5.90 -3.80 -3.98
N VAL A 71 6.86 -2.88 -4.14
CA VAL A 71 8.21 -3.21 -4.61
C VAL A 71 8.90 -4.22 -3.70
N VAL A 72 8.83 -4.01 -2.39
CA VAL A 72 9.45 -4.91 -1.40
C VAL A 72 8.83 -6.31 -1.40
N LEU A 73 7.49 -6.38 -1.45
CA LEU A 73 6.76 -7.65 -1.44
C LEU A 73 6.98 -8.43 -2.74
N VAL A 74 6.93 -7.75 -3.89
CA VAL A 74 7.22 -8.36 -5.20
C VAL A 74 8.64 -8.91 -5.23
N GLY A 75 9.64 -8.16 -4.74
CA GLY A 75 11.02 -8.66 -4.61
C GLY A 75 11.15 -9.90 -3.72
N SER A 76 10.19 -10.10 -2.82
CA SER A 76 10.09 -11.29 -1.96
C SER A 76 9.14 -12.38 -2.50
N LYS A 77 8.59 -12.20 -3.71
CA LYS A 77 7.58 -13.07 -4.36
C LYS A 77 6.23 -13.13 -3.63
N TYR A 78 5.81 -12.02 -3.03
CA TYR A 78 4.52 -11.87 -2.38
C TYR A 78 3.69 -10.73 -2.99
N LEU A 79 2.37 -10.82 -2.83
CA LEU A 79 1.39 -9.81 -3.21
C LEU A 79 0.57 -9.39 -1.98
N ASN A 80 0.35 -8.08 -1.80
CA ASN A 80 -0.64 -7.56 -0.87
C ASN A 80 -1.98 -7.34 -1.59
N ILE A 81 -3.01 -8.00 -1.10
CA ILE A 81 -4.38 -7.96 -1.67
C ILE A 81 -5.39 -7.34 -0.71
N GLY A 82 -4.95 -6.86 0.47
CA GLY A 82 -5.81 -6.37 1.54
C GLY A 82 -5.21 -5.15 2.22
N ASN A 83 -5.22 -4.03 1.52
CA ASN A 83 -4.55 -2.81 1.96
C ASN A 83 -5.27 -2.17 3.15
N ILE A 84 -4.71 -2.33 4.36
CA ILE A 84 -4.95 -1.40 5.46
C ILE A 84 -3.65 -0.62 5.69
N LEU A 85 -3.74 0.69 5.48
CA LEU A 85 -2.64 1.66 5.61
C LEU A 85 -2.84 2.47 6.91
N PRO A 86 -2.35 1.98 8.06
CA PRO A 86 -2.25 2.80 9.26
C PRO A 86 -1.14 3.83 9.13
N PHE A 87 -1.30 4.99 9.76
CA PHE A 87 -0.28 6.03 9.75
C PHE A 87 -0.21 6.75 11.11
N SER A 88 0.92 7.37 11.38
CA SER A 88 1.13 8.23 12.53
C SER A 88 1.38 9.65 12.04
N ILE A 89 0.78 10.62 12.73
CA ILE A 89 1.03 12.04 12.51
C ILE A 89 1.92 12.47 13.69
N GLY A 90 3.23 12.43 13.48
CA GLY A 90 4.17 13.03 14.43
C GLY A 90 4.09 14.56 14.34
N SER A 91 4.51 15.25 15.40
CA SER A 91 4.46 16.73 15.48
C SER A 91 5.20 17.45 14.35
N ASP A 92 6.19 16.80 13.71
CA ASP A 92 7.03 17.41 12.67
C ASP A 92 6.97 16.68 11.29
N SER A 93 6.32 15.52 11.19
CA SER A 93 6.18 14.80 9.91
C SER A 93 5.08 13.74 9.93
N ILE A 94 4.39 13.59 8.80
CA ILE A 94 3.40 12.53 8.60
C ILE A 94 4.12 11.27 8.10
N THR A 95 3.91 10.13 8.77
CA THR A 95 4.49 8.84 8.36
C THR A 95 3.40 7.81 8.15
N ALA A 96 3.21 7.39 6.90
CA ALA A 96 2.30 6.29 6.56
C ALA A 96 3.03 4.95 6.45
N LYS A 97 2.35 3.88 6.84
CA LYS A 97 2.88 2.51 6.82
C LYS A 97 1.83 1.50 6.41
N VAL A 98 2.27 0.34 5.96
CA VAL A 98 1.44 -0.84 5.71
C VAL A 98 1.41 -1.70 6.97
N GLY A 99 0.21 -2.01 7.45
CA GLY A 99 0.05 -2.62 8.78
C GLY A 99 -0.83 -3.86 8.84
N ASP A 100 -1.58 -4.21 7.79
CA ASP A 100 -2.28 -5.49 7.75
C ASP A 100 -1.71 -6.43 6.70
N LEU A 101 -0.67 -7.18 7.10
CA LEU A 101 -0.04 -8.19 6.26
C LEU A 101 -0.72 -9.55 6.36
N GLY A 102 -1.88 -9.62 7.02
CA GLY A 102 -2.66 -10.85 7.15
C GLY A 102 -3.09 -11.40 5.80
N LEU A 103 -3.34 -10.54 4.81
CA LEU A 103 -3.79 -10.95 3.48
C LEU A 103 -2.65 -11.05 2.45
N VAL A 104 -1.38 -10.92 2.85
CA VAL A 104 -0.26 -11.06 1.93
C VAL A 104 -0.05 -12.53 1.57
N VAL A 105 0.13 -12.80 0.28
CA VAL A 105 0.10 -14.15 -0.31
C VAL A 105 1.21 -14.32 -1.36
N PRO A 106 1.73 -15.53 -1.59
CA PRO A 106 2.71 -15.76 -2.64
C PRO A 106 2.16 -15.42 -4.05
N VAL A 107 3.03 -14.97 -4.94
CA VAL A 107 2.68 -14.70 -6.34
C VAL A 107 2.16 -15.97 -7.01
N GLY A 108 1.05 -15.86 -7.74
CA GLY A 108 0.47 -16.95 -8.54
C GLY A 108 -0.47 -17.90 -7.79
N GLU A 109 -0.65 -17.74 -6.47
CA GLU A 109 -1.51 -18.62 -5.69
C GLU A 109 -3.01 -18.23 -5.64
N PRO A 110 -3.41 -16.95 -5.48
CA PRO A 110 -4.82 -16.63 -5.28
C PRO A 110 -5.54 -16.19 -6.55
N ILE A 111 -6.65 -16.87 -6.84
CA ILE A 111 -7.73 -16.41 -7.72
C ILE A 111 -8.78 -15.71 -6.84
N ASN A 112 -9.29 -14.53 -7.24
CA ASN A 112 -10.35 -13.79 -6.54
C ASN A 112 -10.06 -13.30 -5.10
N ALA A 113 -8.82 -13.26 -4.66
CA ALA A 113 -8.51 -12.93 -3.27
C ALA A 113 -8.57 -11.43 -2.93
N GLN A 114 -8.62 -10.54 -3.93
CA GLN A 114 -8.87 -9.12 -3.70
C GLN A 114 -10.32 -8.87 -3.26
N PRO A 115 -10.55 -8.01 -2.24
CA PRO A 115 -11.87 -7.48 -1.89
C PRO A 115 -12.56 -6.91 -3.12
N TYR A 116 -13.89 -7.08 -3.21
CA TYR A 116 -14.65 -6.74 -4.41
C TYR A 116 -14.44 -5.29 -4.87
N ALA A 117 -14.36 -4.35 -3.93
CA ALA A 117 -14.18 -2.92 -4.20
C ALA A 117 -12.77 -2.53 -4.70
N MET A 118 -11.77 -3.40 -4.50
CA MET A 118 -10.36 -3.16 -4.85
C MET A 118 -9.85 -4.18 -5.88
N ARG A 119 -10.76 -4.98 -6.44
CA ARG A 119 -10.42 -6.08 -7.34
C ARG A 119 -10.05 -5.53 -8.70
N ALA A 120 -8.89 -5.96 -9.20
CA ALA A 120 -8.43 -5.63 -10.52
C ALA A 120 -9.26 -6.35 -11.60
N PRO A 121 -9.35 -5.80 -12.82
CA PRO A 121 -10.13 -6.39 -13.93
C PRO A 121 -9.80 -7.87 -14.17
N GLU A 122 -8.51 -8.22 -14.14
CA GLU A 122 -8.03 -9.60 -14.29
C GLU A 122 -8.61 -10.56 -13.25
N GLY A 123 -8.83 -10.09 -12.01
CA GLY A 123 -9.48 -10.87 -10.96
C GLY A 123 -10.94 -11.19 -11.29
N PHE A 124 -11.68 -10.25 -11.89
CA PHE A 124 -13.05 -10.52 -12.37
C PHE A 124 -13.10 -11.53 -13.53
N LEU A 125 -12.00 -11.65 -14.28
CA LEU A 125 -11.83 -12.62 -15.35
C LEU A 125 -11.36 -14.00 -14.83
N GLY A 126 -11.28 -14.20 -13.52
CA GLY A 126 -10.84 -15.46 -12.91
C GLY A 126 -9.34 -15.72 -13.04
N GLN A 127 -8.55 -14.70 -13.39
CA GLN A 127 -7.10 -14.82 -13.47
C GLN A 127 -6.47 -14.66 -12.08
N ALA A 128 -5.30 -15.25 -11.88
CA ALA A 128 -4.54 -15.07 -10.65
C ALA A 128 -4.09 -13.61 -10.50
N CYS A 129 -4.03 -13.13 -9.26
CA CYS A 129 -3.47 -11.81 -8.99
C CYS A 129 -1.98 -11.78 -9.38
N ALA A 130 -1.56 -10.66 -9.97
CA ALA A 130 -0.18 -10.41 -10.38
C ALA A 130 0.33 -9.11 -9.76
N GLU A 131 1.59 -8.76 -10.03
CA GLU A 131 2.26 -7.59 -9.45
C GLU A 131 1.47 -6.29 -9.70
N TRP A 132 0.96 -6.12 -10.92
CA TRP A 132 0.16 -4.98 -11.34
C TRP A 132 -1.25 -4.96 -10.72
N SER A 133 -1.75 -6.09 -10.21
CA SER A 133 -3.03 -6.14 -9.50
C SER A 133 -2.96 -5.41 -8.15
N GLN A 134 -1.79 -5.38 -7.50
CA GLN A 134 -1.58 -4.62 -6.26
C GLN A 134 -1.67 -3.10 -6.52
N VAL A 135 -1.08 -2.66 -7.63
CA VAL A 135 -1.12 -1.25 -8.06
C VAL A 135 -2.56 -0.80 -8.34
N TRP A 136 -3.43 -1.70 -8.83
CA TRP A 136 -4.86 -1.42 -8.99
C TRP A 136 -5.60 -1.30 -7.67
N ALA A 137 -5.29 -2.12 -6.66
CA ALA A 137 -5.99 -2.10 -5.37
C ALA A 137 -5.86 -0.75 -4.63
N GLU A 138 -4.86 0.06 -4.97
CA GLU A 138 -4.70 1.44 -4.49
C GLU A 138 -5.74 2.42 -5.09
N GLU A 139 -6.58 1.96 -6.03
CA GLU A 139 -7.71 2.71 -6.61
C GLU A 139 -8.68 3.25 -5.54
N GLY A 140 -8.80 2.59 -4.38
CA GLY A 140 -9.68 2.99 -3.29
C GLY A 140 -9.44 4.41 -2.75
N ILE A 141 -8.31 5.05 -3.10
CA ILE A 141 -7.93 6.41 -2.68
C ILE A 141 -8.64 7.51 -3.54
N LYS A 142 -9.44 7.14 -4.55
CA LYS A 142 -10.06 8.04 -5.54
C LYS A 142 -11.09 9.07 -5.05
N THR A 143 -11.42 9.16 -3.76
CA THR A 143 -12.50 10.05 -3.26
C THR A 143 -12.05 11.49 -2.96
N VAL A 144 -10.85 11.86 -3.36
CA VAL A 144 -10.21 13.13 -3.01
C VAL A 144 -10.25 14.09 -4.20
N GLU A 145 -10.59 15.37 -4.02
CA GLU A 145 -10.35 16.40 -5.05
C GLU A 145 -8.84 16.48 -5.31
N MET A 146 -8.38 15.86 -6.40
CA MET A 146 -6.96 15.56 -6.60
C MET A 146 -6.21 16.69 -7.31
N SER A 147 -5.01 17.01 -6.81
CA SER A 147 -4.02 17.80 -7.56
C SER A 147 -3.64 17.11 -8.88
N ASN A 148 -3.15 17.87 -9.86
CA ASN A 148 -2.75 17.33 -11.16
C ASN A 148 -1.61 16.30 -11.03
N GLN A 149 -0.68 16.52 -10.09
CA GLN A 149 0.44 15.63 -9.80
C GLN A 149 -0.04 14.28 -9.28
N LEU A 150 -1.03 14.27 -8.38
CA LEU A 150 -1.66 13.05 -7.89
C LEU A 150 -2.44 12.33 -9.01
N ARG A 151 -3.09 13.10 -9.89
CA ARG A 151 -3.79 12.55 -11.06
C ARG A 151 -2.84 11.89 -12.05
N ASP A 152 -1.67 12.47 -12.29
CA ASP A 152 -0.67 11.93 -13.21
C ASP A 152 -0.02 10.66 -12.65
N LEU A 153 0.27 10.61 -11.35
CA LEU A 153 0.70 9.39 -10.67
C LEU A 153 -0.35 8.27 -10.77
N LEU A 154 -1.62 8.61 -10.51
CA LEU A 154 -2.72 7.66 -10.62
C LEU A 154 -2.95 7.18 -12.06
N ARG A 155 -2.68 8.00 -13.09
CA ARG A 155 -2.76 7.57 -14.50
C ARG A 155 -1.75 6.47 -14.84
N LEU A 156 -0.58 6.47 -14.20
CA LEU A 156 0.41 5.40 -14.38
C LEU A 156 -0.03 4.09 -13.72
N MET A 157 -0.76 4.21 -12.60
CA MET A 157 -1.24 3.07 -11.81
C MET A 157 -2.55 2.47 -12.35
N LEU A 158 -3.42 3.28 -12.95
CA LEU A 158 -4.80 2.91 -13.28
C LEU A 158 -5.00 2.61 -14.78
N ILE A 159 -4.12 1.79 -15.35
CA ILE A 159 -4.23 1.35 -16.73
C ILE A 159 -5.02 0.04 -16.77
N HIS A 160 -6.17 0.05 -17.47
CA HIS A 160 -7.08 -1.09 -17.53
C HIS A 160 -6.43 -2.33 -18.16
N ASN A 161 -5.63 -2.14 -19.22
CA ASN A 161 -4.86 -3.20 -19.82
C ASN A 161 -3.64 -3.54 -18.93
N PRO A 162 -3.54 -4.75 -18.35
CA PRO A 162 -2.46 -5.13 -17.45
C PRO A 162 -1.08 -5.09 -18.13
N ASP A 163 -0.98 -5.43 -19.42
CA ASP A 163 0.29 -5.40 -20.18
C ASP A 163 0.83 -3.97 -20.38
N LYS A 164 -0.06 -2.98 -20.23
CA LYS A 164 0.28 -1.56 -20.30
C LYS A 164 0.39 -0.91 -18.93
N ARG A 165 0.02 -1.61 -17.84
CA ARG A 165 0.05 -1.08 -16.48
C ARG A 165 1.49 -1.08 -15.97
N SER A 166 1.93 0.06 -15.44
CA SER A 166 3.28 0.16 -14.90
C SER A 166 3.42 -0.71 -13.65
N SER A 167 4.56 -1.38 -13.49
CA SER A 167 4.89 -2.05 -12.24
C SER A 167 5.15 -1.04 -11.13
N ALA A 168 5.06 -1.48 -9.86
CA ALA A 168 5.34 -0.60 -8.72
C ALA A 168 6.76 0.00 -8.78
N SER A 169 7.75 -0.78 -9.24
CA SER A 169 9.13 -0.30 -9.40
C SER A 169 9.25 0.79 -10.47
N SER A 170 8.55 0.63 -11.60
CA SER A 170 8.55 1.64 -12.66
C SER A 170 7.85 2.93 -12.21
N VAL A 171 6.76 2.83 -11.45
CA VAL A 171 6.07 4.00 -10.87
C VAL A 171 6.97 4.69 -9.84
N LEU A 172 7.67 3.93 -8.98
CA LEU A 172 8.55 4.52 -7.96
C LEU A 172 9.76 5.24 -8.58
N ALA A 173 10.27 4.73 -9.71
CA ALA A 173 11.41 5.32 -10.42
C ALA A 173 11.03 6.50 -11.33
N SER A 174 9.73 6.78 -11.50
CA SER A 174 9.27 7.87 -12.34
C SER A 174 9.35 9.22 -11.60
N ARG A 175 9.11 10.33 -12.29
CA ARG A 175 9.18 11.67 -11.68
C ARG A 175 7.97 11.99 -10.82
N GLU A 176 6.84 11.33 -11.08
CA GLU A 176 5.53 11.63 -10.50
C GLU A 176 5.50 11.49 -8.97
N PRO A 177 6.12 10.47 -8.33
CA PRO A 177 6.25 10.43 -6.87
C PRO A 177 7.08 11.57 -6.28
N GLN A 178 8.10 12.05 -7.01
CA GLN A 178 8.96 13.16 -6.57
C GLN A 178 8.26 14.52 -6.74
N ASP A 179 7.56 14.70 -7.86
CA ASP A 179 6.76 15.89 -8.14
C ASP A 179 5.62 16.05 -7.12
N LEU A 180 5.04 14.93 -6.67
CA LEU A 180 4.05 14.93 -5.59
C LEU A 180 4.66 15.34 -4.24
N GLU A 181 5.87 14.87 -3.89
CA GLU A 181 6.54 15.32 -2.66
C GLU A 181 6.89 16.80 -2.70
N ASN A 182 7.38 17.29 -3.83
CA ASN A 182 7.76 18.69 -4.01
C ASN A 182 6.56 19.63 -3.86
N LEU A 183 5.36 19.21 -4.30
CA LEU A 183 4.12 19.97 -4.12
C LEU A 183 3.75 20.16 -2.65
N VAL A 184 4.12 19.19 -1.81
CA VAL A 184 3.68 19.15 -0.40
C VAL A 184 4.79 19.57 0.58
N SER A 185 6.01 19.77 0.09
CA SER A 185 7.12 20.29 0.88
C SER A 185 7.18 21.82 0.92
N VAL A 186 6.13 22.50 0.42
CA VAL A 186 5.98 23.96 0.37
C VAL A 186 5.16 24.46 1.55
#